data_AF-A0AAV6V882-F1
#
_entry.id   AF-A0AAV6V882-F1
#
_cell.length_a   1.000
_cell.length_b   1.000
_cell.length_c   1.000
_cell.angle_alpha   90.00
_cell.angle_beta   90.00
_cell.angle_gamma   90.00
#
_symmetry.space_group_name_H-M   'P 1'
#
loop_
_entity.id
_entity.type
_entity.pdbx_description
1 polymer ?
#
loop_
_entity_poly.entity_id
_entity_poly.type
_entity_poly.pdbx_seq_one_letter_code
_entity_poly.pdbx_strand_id
1 'polypeptide(L)'
;MELALNDKVSTVKLALELYEKVYSMTRIVVFLLLVCLVSLSIAEGDIEERKKRQNEDGYERNYQCFNKQLCNCGSDGYESFQQCYDQLHPRSQKWFYRALNKCQGLQEPIASGNPFTDWAPKICSLDEKVKKACSKHMTNEISLELDRAINKGKYGKDVKEKAEIAFACLQRIFGVCHDTPDQCSKKA
;
A
#
# COMPACT_ATOMS: atom_id res chain seq x y z
N MET A 1 -6.68 71.37 43.54
CA MET A 1 -6.79 69.95 43.94
C MET A 1 -7.78 69.18 43.07
N GLU A 2 -8.83 69.81 42.51
CA GLU A 2 -9.81 69.16 41.62
C GLU A 2 -9.28 68.75 40.23
N LEU A 3 -8.33 69.49 39.63
CA LEU A 3 -7.75 69.15 38.33
C LEU A 3 -7.00 67.81 38.31
N ALA A 4 -6.35 67.43 39.41
CA ALA A 4 -5.60 66.17 39.49
C ALA A 4 -6.50 64.92 39.67
N LEU A 5 -7.74 65.10 40.10
CA LEU A 5 -8.71 64.01 40.26
C LEU A 5 -9.36 63.65 38.92
N ASN A 6 -9.69 64.65 38.10
CA ASN A 6 -10.27 64.45 36.76
C ASN A 6 -9.31 63.71 35.81
N ASP A 7 -8.01 64.02 35.85
CA ASP A 7 -7.00 63.34 35.03
C ASP A 7 -6.86 61.85 35.40
N LYS A 8 -6.91 61.51 36.70
CA LYS A 8 -6.84 60.12 37.17
C LYS A 8 -8.08 59.32 36.76
N VAL A 9 -9.27 59.91 36.84
CA VAL A 9 -10.52 59.24 36.43
C VAL A 9 -10.54 58.99 34.92
N SER A 10 -10.05 59.94 34.12
CA SER A 10 -9.92 59.79 32.67
C SER A 10 -8.93 58.67 32.29
N THR A 11 -7.80 58.60 32.99
CA THR A 11 -6.76 57.57 32.75
C THR A 11 -7.25 56.16 33.09
N VAL A 12 -7.98 55.99 34.19
CA VAL A 12 -8.54 54.69 34.61
C VAL A 12 -9.61 54.20 33.63
N LYS A 13 -10.45 55.10 33.11
CA LYS A 13 -11.48 54.76 32.12
C LYS A 13 -10.86 54.27 30.81
N LEU A 14 -9.82 54.97 30.32
CA LEU A 14 -9.09 54.57 29.12
C LEU A 14 -8.42 53.19 29.28
N ALA A 15 -7.85 52.92 30.47
CA ALA A 15 -7.23 51.64 30.77
C ALA A 15 -8.24 50.48 30.80
N LEU A 16 -9.45 50.72 31.32
CA LEU A 16 -10.52 49.71 31.37
C LEU A 16 -11.02 49.38 29.95
N GLU A 17 -11.24 50.38 29.11
CA GLU A 17 -11.66 50.20 27.72
C GLU A 17 -10.60 49.46 26.88
N LEU A 18 -9.31 49.75 27.12
CA LEU A 18 -8.20 49.01 26.51
C LEU A 18 -8.17 47.55 26.99
N TYR A 19 -8.36 47.31 28.29
CA TYR A 19 -8.37 45.95 28.85
C TYR A 19 -9.52 45.11 28.27
N GLU A 20 -10.73 45.66 28.18
CA GLU A 20 -11.88 44.97 27.58
C GLU A 20 -11.65 44.65 26.10
N LYS A 21 -11.05 45.57 25.33
CA LYS A 21 -10.71 45.33 23.92
C LYS A 21 -9.66 44.25 23.75
N VAL A 22 -8.60 44.26 24.57
CA VAL A 22 -7.54 43.25 24.53
C VAL A 22 -8.08 41.88 24.95
N TYR A 23 -8.90 41.83 26.00
CA TYR A 23 -9.54 40.60 26.47
C TYR A 23 -10.48 40.02 25.41
N SER A 24 -11.30 40.86 24.77
CA SER A 24 -12.20 40.45 23.67
C SER A 24 -11.43 39.92 22.46
N MET A 25 -10.38 40.62 22.01
CA MET A 25 -9.52 40.13 20.92
C MET A 25 -8.84 38.80 21.26
N THR A 26 -8.36 38.64 22.49
CA THR A 26 -7.69 37.41 22.92
C THR A 26 -8.65 36.21 22.87
N ARG A 27 -9.91 36.38 23.30
CA ARG A 27 -10.92 35.32 23.22
C ARG A 27 -11.24 34.92 21.78
N ILE A 28 -11.33 35.89 20.87
CA ILE A 28 -11.57 35.63 19.44
C ILE A 28 -10.39 34.84 18.86
N VAL A 29 -9.15 35.25 19.15
CA VAL A 29 -7.95 34.56 18.66
C VAL A 29 -7.88 33.13 19.18
N VAL A 30 -8.11 32.91 20.48
CA VAL A 30 -8.12 31.57 21.08
C VAL A 30 -9.22 30.70 20.46
N PHE A 31 -10.41 31.25 20.24
CA PHE A 31 -11.51 30.54 19.61
C PHE A 31 -11.18 30.13 18.17
N LEU A 32 -10.61 31.05 17.37
CA LEU A 32 -10.18 30.76 16.00
C LEU A 32 -9.08 29.70 15.96
N LEU A 33 -8.11 29.75 16.89
CA LEU A 33 -7.06 28.73 16.99
C LEU A 33 -7.65 27.35 17.34
N LEU A 34 -8.60 27.28 18.27
CA LEU A 34 -9.27 26.02 18.61
C LEU A 34 -10.08 25.47 17.43
N VAL A 35 -10.81 26.32 16.71
CA VAL A 35 -11.55 25.90 15.51
C VAL A 35 -10.58 25.38 14.45
N CYS A 36 -9.48 26.10 14.17
CA CYS A 36 -8.46 25.65 13.22
C CYS A 36 -7.85 24.30 13.62
N LEU A 37 -7.52 24.11 14.91
CA LEU A 37 -6.95 22.86 15.41
C LEU A 37 -7.93 21.69 15.27
N VAL A 38 -9.21 21.90 15.61
CA VAL A 38 -10.24 20.85 15.44
C VAL A 38 -10.47 20.53 13.97
N SER A 39 -10.51 21.54 13.09
CA SER A 39 -10.65 21.33 11.64
C SER A 39 -9.47 20.57 11.03
N LEU A 40 -8.24 20.85 11.49
CA LEU A 40 -7.04 20.12 11.05
C LEU A 40 -7.09 18.65 11.47
N SER A 41 -7.45 18.35 12.72
CA SER A 41 -7.55 16.97 13.22
C SER A 41 -8.62 16.14 12.48
N ILE A 42 -9.76 16.75 12.13
CA ILE A 42 -10.82 16.08 11.36
C ILE A 42 -10.34 15.80 9.93
N ALA A 43 -9.64 16.74 9.31
CA ALA A 43 -9.10 16.57 7.96
C ALA A 43 -8.04 15.45 7.89
N GLU A 44 -7.18 15.33 8.89
CA GLU A 44 -6.17 14.26 8.96
C GLU A 44 -6.79 12.86 9.11
N GLY A 45 -7.80 12.72 9.98
CA GLY A 45 -8.54 11.46 10.16
C GLY A 45 -9.23 10.99 8.89
N ASP A 46 -9.89 11.91 8.17
CA ASP A 46 -10.58 11.62 6.91
C ASP A 46 -9.59 11.20 5.79
N ILE A 47 -8.40 11.78 5.76
CA ILE A 47 -7.35 11.43 4.79
C ILE A 47 -6.77 10.04 5.08
N GLU A 48 -6.50 9.72 6.34
CA GLU A 48 -5.97 8.42 6.74
C GLU A 48 -6.97 7.29 6.48
N GLU A 49 -8.26 7.53 6.77
CA GLU A 49 -9.32 6.56 6.54
C GLU A 49 -9.59 6.35 5.04
N ARG A 50 -9.59 7.40 4.23
CA ARG A 50 -9.69 7.28 2.76
C ARG A 50 -8.49 6.55 2.16
N LYS A 51 -7.27 6.81 2.63
CA LYS A 51 -6.06 6.07 2.22
C LYS A 51 -6.17 4.59 2.60
N LYS A 52 -6.66 4.28 3.80
CA LYS A 52 -6.84 2.91 4.27
C LYS A 52 -7.88 2.15 3.44
N ARG A 53 -9.03 2.76 3.17
CA ARG A 53 -10.08 2.17 2.31
C ARG A 53 -9.61 1.97 0.86
N GLN A 54 -8.91 2.94 0.27
CA GLN A 54 -8.30 2.77 -1.05
C GLN A 54 -7.28 1.62 -1.10
N ASN A 55 -6.53 1.41 -0.01
CA ASN A 55 -5.56 0.31 0.07
C ASN A 55 -6.23 -1.05 0.25
N GLU A 56 -7.30 -1.14 1.05
CA GLU A 56 -8.07 -2.37 1.25
C GLU A 56 -8.86 -2.77 0.00
N ASP A 57 -9.52 -1.82 -0.67
CA ASP A 57 -10.25 -2.05 -1.92
C ASP A 57 -9.32 -2.41 -3.08
N GLY A 58 -8.15 -1.76 -3.15
CA GLY A 58 -7.11 -2.08 -4.12
C GLY A 58 -6.55 -3.49 -3.89
N TYR A 59 -6.28 -3.85 -2.64
CA TYR A 59 -5.78 -5.17 -2.28
C TYR A 59 -6.79 -6.29 -2.58
N GLU A 60 -8.06 -6.12 -2.24
CA GLU A 60 -9.09 -7.11 -2.51
C GLU A 60 -9.26 -7.33 -4.02
N ARG A 61 -9.23 -6.25 -4.81
CA ARG A 61 -9.25 -6.31 -6.28
C ARG A 61 -8.04 -7.06 -6.84
N ASN A 62 -6.86 -6.81 -6.29
CA ASN A 62 -5.62 -7.48 -6.69
C ASN A 62 -5.66 -8.97 -6.37
N TYR A 63 -6.16 -9.34 -5.19
CA TYR A 63 -6.34 -10.74 -4.81
C TYR A 63 -7.34 -11.45 -5.74
N GLN A 64 -8.49 -10.83 -6.04
CA GLN A 64 -9.48 -11.40 -6.94
C GLN A 64 -8.89 -11.64 -8.34
N CYS A 65 -8.06 -10.71 -8.81
CA CYS A 65 -7.31 -10.83 -10.06
C CYS A 65 -6.37 -12.03 -10.06
N PHE A 66 -5.50 -12.08 -9.05
CA PHE A 66 -4.55 -13.18 -8.84
C PHE A 66 -5.25 -14.53 -8.79
N ASN A 67 -6.33 -14.64 -8.00
CA ASN A 67 -7.11 -15.86 -7.86
C ASN A 67 -7.82 -16.25 -9.17
N LYS A 68 -8.34 -15.29 -9.94
CA LYS A 68 -8.96 -15.56 -11.26
C LYS A 68 -7.92 -16.08 -12.26
N GLN A 69 -6.77 -15.41 -12.36
CA GLN A 69 -5.68 -15.81 -13.26
C GLN A 69 -5.08 -17.16 -12.88
N LEU A 70 -4.78 -17.38 -11.60
CA LEU A 70 -4.10 -18.59 -11.14
C LEU A 70 -5.07 -19.79 -10.99
N CYS A 71 -6.29 -19.58 -10.54
CA CYS A 71 -7.19 -20.68 -10.16
C CYS A 71 -8.36 -20.91 -11.11
N ASN A 72 -8.75 -19.90 -11.90
CA ASN A 72 -9.95 -20.00 -12.76
C ASN A 72 -9.62 -20.11 -14.25
N CYS A 73 -8.47 -19.61 -14.70
CA CYS A 73 -8.08 -19.67 -16.12
C CYS A 73 -7.40 -21.01 -16.54
N GLY A 74 -7.30 -22.01 -15.65
CA GLY A 74 -6.70 -23.31 -15.97
C GLY A 74 -5.26 -23.18 -16.48
N SER A 75 -4.86 -24.06 -17.42
CA SER A 75 -3.52 -24.07 -18.03
C SER A 75 -3.10 -22.73 -18.64
N ASP A 76 -4.08 -22.00 -19.19
CA ASP A 76 -3.85 -20.79 -19.98
C ASP A 76 -3.56 -19.58 -19.08
N GLY A 77 -4.04 -19.61 -17.84
CA GLY A 77 -3.72 -18.61 -16.82
C GLY A 77 -2.25 -18.62 -16.39
N TYR A 78 -1.57 -19.77 -16.53
CA TYR A 78 -0.18 -19.93 -16.10
C TYR A 78 0.83 -19.40 -17.11
N GLU A 79 0.44 -19.19 -18.37
CA GLU A 79 1.39 -18.83 -19.43
C GLU A 79 2.04 -17.47 -19.15
N SER A 80 1.24 -16.47 -18.76
CA SER A 80 1.75 -15.14 -18.42
C SER A 80 2.68 -15.18 -17.21
N PHE A 81 2.32 -15.99 -16.20
CA PHE A 81 3.14 -16.21 -15.03
C PHE A 81 4.49 -16.88 -15.37
N GLN A 82 4.46 -17.90 -16.22
CA GLN A 82 5.64 -18.63 -16.68
C GLN A 82 6.56 -17.71 -17.49
N GLN A 83 5.99 -16.90 -18.39
CA GLN A 83 6.76 -15.92 -19.17
C GLN A 83 7.43 -14.87 -18.27
N CYS A 84 6.78 -14.38 -17.22
CA CYS A 84 7.42 -13.47 -16.26
C CYS A 84 8.55 -14.18 -15.48
N TYR A 85 8.30 -15.42 -15.06
CA TYR A 85 9.22 -16.20 -14.24
C TYR A 85 10.47 -16.65 -15.01
N ASP A 86 10.33 -17.04 -16.27
CA ASP A 86 11.44 -17.50 -17.11
C ASP A 86 12.42 -16.36 -17.43
N GLN A 87 11.98 -15.11 -17.30
CA GLN A 87 12.83 -13.92 -17.40
C GLN A 87 13.61 -13.61 -16.12
N LEU A 88 13.26 -14.23 -14.99
CA LEU A 88 14.03 -14.08 -13.76
C LEU A 88 15.39 -14.77 -13.88
N HIS A 89 16.42 -14.13 -13.34
CA HIS A 89 17.71 -14.77 -13.16
C HIS A 89 17.57 -16.06 -12.31
N PRO A 90 18.34 -17.14 -12.56
CA PRO A 90 18.23 -18.41 -11.83
C PRO A 90 18.30 -18.29 -10.31
N ARG A 91 19.03 -17.29 -9.81
CA ARG A 91 19.08 -16.96 -8.38
C ARG A 91 17.74 -16.42 -7.84
N SER A 92 17.09 -15.55 -8.60
CA SER A 92 15.76 -15.00 -8.29
C SER A 92 14.69 -16.09 -8.39
N GLN A 93 14.79 -16.98 -9.36
CA GLN A 93 13.94 -18.16 -9.47
C GLN A 93 14.00 -19.04 -8.20
N LYS A 94 15.21 -19.37 -7.73
CA LYS A 94 15.41 -20.09 -6.45
C LYS A 94 14.89 -19.33 -5.23
N TRP A 95 14.97 -18.00 -5.24
CA TRP A 95 14.36 -17.19 -4.19
C TRP A 95 12.83 -17.27 -4.24
N PHE A 96 12.23 -17.20 -5.42
CA PHE A 96 10.79 -17.21 -5.61
C PHE A 96 10.15 -18.47 -5.02
N TYR A 97 10.73 -19.65 -5.25
CA TYR A 97 10.28 -20.89 -4.60
C TYR A 97 10.38 -20.84 -3.07
N ARG A 98 11.46 -20.27 -2.55
CA ARG A 98 11.64 -20.15 -1.09
C ARG A 98 10.66 -19.16 -0.48
N ALA A 99 10.26 -18.13 -1.21
CA ALA A 99 9.20 -17.20 -0.80
C ALA A 99 7.84 -17.91 -0.83
N LEU A 100 7.52 -18.62 -1.92
CA LEU A 100 6.29 -19.40 -2.02
C LEU A 100 6.15 -20.45 -0.91
N ASN A 101 7.22 -21.21 -0.64
CA ASN A 101 7.22 -22.22 0.43
C ASN A 101 7.13 -21.64 1.85
N LYS A 102 7.20 -20.30 2.01
CA LYS A 102 6.93 -19.62 3.29
C LYS A 102 5.48 -19.17 3.43
N CYS A 103 4.66 -19.29 2.38
CA CYS A 103 3.23 -19.10 2.52
C CYS A 103 2.68 -20.10 3.54
N GLN A 104 2.12 -19.57 4.63
CA GLN A 104 1.44 -20.39 5.63
C GLN A 104 0.30 -21.17 4.96
N GLY A 105 0.18 -22.46 5.30
CA GLY A 105 -0.91 -23.32 4.82
C GLY A 105 -0.56 -24.24 3.64
N LEU A 106 0.60 -24.08 2.99
CA LEU A 106 1.12 -25.12 2.11
C LEU A 106 1.50 -26.34 2.95
N GLN A 107 0.72 -27.43 2.83
CA GLN A 107 0.95 -28.69 3.58
C GLN A 107 2.25 -29.38 3.17
N GLU A 108 2.70 -29.15 1.95
CA GLU A 108 3.92 -29.73 1.40
C GLU A 108 4.73 -28.66 0.67
N PRO A 109 6.06 -28.66 0.82
CA PRO A 109 6.91 -27.79 0.04
C PRO A 109 6.75 -28.08 -1.46
N ILE A 110 6.73 -27.01 -2.25
CA ILE A 110 6.83 -27.07 -3.70
C ILE A 110 8.25 -27.58 -4.01
N ALA A 111 8.31 -28.78 -4.60
CA ALA A 111 9.56 -29.38 -5.04
C ALA A 111 10.16 -28.54 -6.19
N SER A 112 11.47 -28.63 -6.39
CA SER A 112 12.11 -27.96 -7.52
C SER A 112 11.67 -28.63 -8.83
N GLY A 113 10.85 -27.92 -9.61
CA GLY A 113 10.25 -28.36 -10.88
C GLY A 113 9.64 -27.16 -11.61
N ASN A 114 8.88 -27.32 -12.69
CA ASN A 114 8.14 -26.19 -13.28
C ASN A 114 7.29 -25.58 -12.14
N PRO A 115 7.49 -24.30 -11.78
CA PRO A 115 6.81 -23.74 -10.62
C PRO A 115 5.33 -23.99 -10.77
N PHE A 116 4.78 -23.67 -11.95
CA PHE A 116 3.38 -23.56 -12.32
C PHE A 116 2.59 -24.85 -12.33
N THR A 117 3.21 -25.98 -12.64
CA THR A 117 2.54 -27.28 -12.55
C THR A 117 2.34 -27.74 -11.10
N ASP A 118 3.26 -27.37 -10.21
CA ASP A 118 3.31 -27.97 -8.86
C ASP A 118 2.73 -27.03 -7.78
N TRP A 119 2.93 -25.72 -7.90
CA TRP A 119 2.45 -24.76 -6.89
C TRP A 119 1.03 -24.26 -7.12
N ALA A 120 0.61 -24.06 -8.37
CA ALA A 120 -0.64 -23.38 -8.65
C ALA A 120 -1.83 -24.22 -8.16
N PRO A 121 -1.87 -25.55 -8.39
CA PRO A 121 -2.88 -26.41 -7.79
C PRO A 121 -2.87 -26.34 -6.26
N LYS A 122 -1.67 -26.35 -5.63
CA LYS A 122 -1.50 -26.29 -4.18
C LYS A 122 -1.98 -24.97 -3.58
N ILE A 123 -1.77 -23.84 -4.23
CA ILE A 123 -2.31 -22.55 -3.80
C ILE A 123 -3.81 -22.48 -4.02
N CYS A 124 -4.29 -22.98 -5.14
CA CYS A 124 -5.71 -22.93 -5.47
C CYS A 124 -6.57 -23.81 -4.57
N SER A 125 -6.01 -24.87 -3.99
CA SER A 125 -6.65 -25.72 -2.98
C SER A 125 -6.65 -25.15 -1.56
N LEU A 126 -5.96 -24.03 -1.30
CA LEU A 126 -5.98 -23.40 0.03
C LEU A 126 -7.31 -22.69 0.27
N ASP A 127 -7.72 -22.65 1.55
CA ASP A 127 -8.82 -21.79 2.00
C ASP A 127 -8.58 -20.34 1.58
N GLU A 128 -9.65 -19.64 1.24
CA GLU A 128 -9.59 -18.26 0.73
C GLU A 128 -8.82 -17.32 1.67
N LYS A 129 -9.00 -17.44 2.99
CA LYS A 129 -8.26 -16.65 3.98
C LYS A 129 -6.74 -16.88 3.89
N VAL A 130 -6.34 -18.12 3.68
CA VAL A 130 -4.93 -18.54 3.57
C VAL A 130 -4.36 -18.10 2.22
N LYS A 131 -5.14 -18.25 1.14
CA LYS A 131 -4.79 -17.79 -0.20
C LYS A 131 -4.56 -16.28 -0.25
N LYS A 132 -5.45 -15.48 0.38
CA LYS A 132 -5.27 -14.04 0.58
C LYS A 132 -3.95 -13.75 1.30
N ALA A 133 -3.73 -14.38 2.46
CA ALA A 133 -2.49 -14.16 3.22
C ALA A 133 -1.23 -14.49 2.40
N CYS A 134 -1.24 -15.57 1.62
CA CYS A 134 -0.14 -15.94 0.74
C CYS A 134 0.07 -14.93 -0.39
N SER A 135 -0.99 -14.48 -1.05
CA SER A 135 -0.91 -13.43 -2.08
C SER A 135 -0.23 -12.18 -1.52
N LYS A 136 -0.67 -11.69 -0.36
CA LYS A 136 -0.05 -10.53 0.32
C LYS A 136 1.42 -10.76 0.63
N HIS A 137 1.76 -11.93 1.16
CA HIS A 137 3.14 -12.29 1.46
C HIS A 137 4.01 -12.23 0.21
N MET A 138 3.54 -12.81 -0.90
CA MET A 138 4.28 -12.84 -2.15
C MET A 138 4.45 -11.45 -2.76
N THR A 139 3.42 -10.60 -2.76
CA THR A 139 3.54 -9.21 -3.24
C THR A 139 4.62 -8.44 -2.48
N ASN A 140 4.68 -8.63 -1.16
CA ASN A 140 5.71 -8.01 -0.31
C ASN A 140 7.11 -8.56 -0.59
N GLU A 141 7.24 -9.89 -0.66
CA GLU A 141 8.50 -10.57 -0.95
C GLU A 141 9.07 -10.13 -2.32
N ILE A 142 8.25 -10.05 -3.36
CA ILE A 142 8.66 -9.58 -4.69
C ILE A 142 9.18 -8.15 -4.64
N SER A 143 8.48 -7.26 -3.92
CA SER A 143 8.90 -5.86 -3.77
C SER A 143 10.25 -5.75 -3.04
N LEU A 144 10.48 -6.59 -2.03
CA LEU A 144 11.75 -6.64 -1.31
C LEU A 144 12.89 -7.22 -2.16
N GLU A 145 12.65 -8.28 -2.93
CA GLU A 145 13.71 -8.84 -3.77
C GLU A 145 14.02 -7.93 -4.96
N LEU A 146 13.05 -7.18 -5.49
CA LEU A 146 13.26 -6.12 -6.46
C LEU A 146 14.21 -5.04 -5.93
N ASP A 147 13.93 -4.51 -4.73
CA ASP A 147 14.81 -3.53 -4.08
C ASP A 147 16.23 -4.09 -3.89
N ARG A 148 16.35 -5.33 -3.41
CA ARG A 148 17.67 -5.98 -3.25
C ARG A 148 18.37 -6.17 -4.59
N ALA A 149 17.63 -6.49 -5.65
CA ALA A 149 18.16 -6.72 -6.99
C ALA A 149 18.71 -5.42 -7.62
N ILE A 150 17.95 -4.33 -7.51
CA ILE A 150 18.19 -3.04 -8.16
C ILE A 150 19.18 -2.18 -7.36
N ASN A 151 18.95 -2.04 -6.05
CA ASN A 151 19.58 -1.00 -5.22
C ASN A 151 20.80 -1.52 -4.47
N LYS A 152 20.84 -2.82 -4.15
CA LYS A 152 21.95 -3.43 -3.41
C LYS A 152 23.00 -4.09 -4.29
N GLY A 153 22.93 -3.90 -5.62
CA GLY A 153 23.94 -4.37 -6.57
C GLY A 153 24.12 -5.89 -6.60
N LYS A 154 23.09 -6.65 -6.18
CA LYS A 154 23.14 -8.13 -6.16
C LYS A 154 23.34 -8.75 -7.55
N TYR A 155 23.03 -7.98 -8.59
CA TYR A 155 23.05 -8.37 -9.98
C TYR A 155 23.81 -7.32 -10.81
N GLY A 156 24.52 -7.77 -11.85
CA GLY A 156 25.18 -6.87 -12.80
C GLY A 156 24.18 -5.98 -13.55
N LYS A 157 24.66 -4.91 -14.20
CA LYS A 157 23.83 -3.88 -14.85
C LYS A 157 22.82 -4.46 -15.86
N ASP A 158 23.20 -5.48 -16.63
CA ASP A 158 22.34 -6.11 -17.64
C ASP A 158 21.28 -7.04 -17.04
N VAL A 159 21.56 -7.57 -15.84
CA VAL A 159 20.63 -8.42 -15.09
C VAL A 159 19.61 -7.54 -14.36
N LYS A 160 19.95 -6.28 -14.05
CA LYS A 160 19.08 -5.32 -13.39
C LYS A 160 17.85 -4.98 -14.23
N GLU A 161 18.01 -4.64 -15.51
CA GLU A 161 16.89 -4.25 -16.40
C GLU A 161 15.94 -5.43 -16.65
N LYS A 162 16.48 -6.63 -16.91
CA LYS A 162 15.66 -7.84 -17.07
C LYS A 162 14.96 -8.23 -15.77
N ALA A 163 15.62 -8.07 -14.62
CA ALA A 163 15.01 -8.32 -13.32
C ALA A 163 13.89 -7.30 -13.04
N GLU A 164 14.09 -6.02 -13.34
CA GLU A 164 13.08 -4.97 -13.21
C GLU A 164 11.81 -5.33 -13.99
N ILE A 165 11.96 -5.71 -15.26
CA ILE A 165 10.84 -6.13 -16.11
C ILE A 165 10.15 -7.38 -15.55
N ALA A 166 10.92 -8.43 -15.22
CA ALA A 166 10.38 -9.69 -14.73
C ALA A 166 9.68 -9.55 -13.37
N PHE A 167 10.24 -8.78 -12.45
CA PHE A 167 9.63 -8.51 -11.16
C PHE A 167 8.43 -7.58 -11.27
N ALA A 168 8.45 -6.56 -12.14
CA ALA A 168 7.27 -5.74 -12.41
C ALA A 168 6.14 -6.59 -13.03
N CYS A 169 6.49 -7.54 -13.91
CA CYS A 169 5.57 -8.52 -14.49
C CYS A 169 4.92 -9.38 -13.39
N LEU A 170 5.72 -9.96 -12.48
CA LEU A 170 5.20 -10.70 -11.33
C LEU A 170 4.39 -9.82 -10.36
N GLN A 171 4.85 -8.60 -10.06
CA GLN A 171 4.10 -7.66 -9.20
C GLN A 171 2.75 -7.29 -9.78
N ARG A 172 2.63 -7.14 -11.11
CA ARG A 172 1.33 -6.92 -11.75
C ARG A 172 0.43 -8.12 -11.52
N ILE A 173 0.95 -9.33 -11.73
CA ILE A 173 0.15 -10.54 -11.51
C ILE A 173 -0.29 -10.71 -10.04
N PHE A 174 0.58 -10.35 -9.07
CA PHE A 174 0.28 -10.44 -7.63
C PHE A 174 -0.36 -9.17 -7.03
N GLY A 175 -0.45 -8.06 -7.77
CA GLY A 175 -0.57 -6.73 -7.15
C GLY A 175 -1.13 -5.61 -8.02
N VAL A 176 -1.39 -5.81 -9.33
CA VAL A 176 -2.16 -4.88 -10.15
C VAL A 176 -2.90 -5.64 -11.25
N CYS A 177 -4.23 -5.66 -11.15
CA CYS A 177 -5.07 -5.98 -12.29
C CYS A 177 -4.96 -4.82 -13.29
N HIS A 178 -4.19 -4.96 -14.38
CA HIS A 178 -4.41 -4.09 -15.54
C HIS A 178 -5.85 -4.32 -16.03
N ASP A 179 -6.48 -3.33 -16.65
CA ASP A 179 -7.91 -3.27 -17.06
C ASP A 179 -8.41 -4.39 -18.01
N THR A 180 -7.71 -5.52 -18.09
CA THR A 180 -8.03 -6.73 -18.85
C THR A 180 -8.12 -7.98 -17.96
N PRO A 181 -8.87 -8.00 -16.83
CA PRO A 181 -9.20 -9.26 -16.15
C PRO A 181 -10.16 -10.18 -16.93
N ASP A 182 -10.50 -9.84 -18.18
CA ASP A 182 -11.50 -10.53 -19.00
C ASP A 182 -10.93 -11.46 -20.08
N GLN A 183 -9.65 -11.79 -20.03
CA GLN A 183 -9.05 -12.75 -20.94
C GLN A 183 -8.32 -13.86 -20.17
N CYS A 184 -9.04 -14.71 -19.44
CA CYS A 184 -8.74 -16.14 -19.64
C CYS A 184 -9.01 -16.30 -21.14
N SER A 185 -7.95 -16.39 -21.96
CA SER A 185 -8.02 -16.24 -23.41
C SER A 185 -9.30 -16.88 -23.94
N LYS A 186 -10.21 -16.06 -24.50
CA LYS A 186 -11.29 -16.60 -25.32
C LYS A 186 -10.64 -17.41 -26.43
N LYS A 187 -10.65 -18.73 -26.29
CA LYS A 187 -10.71 -19.62 -27.44
C LYS A 187 -11.95 -20.48 -27.28
N ALA A 188 -12.86 -20.20 -28.21
CA ALA A 188 -13.88 -21.12 -28.68
C ALA A 188 -13.24 -22.44 -29.17
#